data_AF-A0A317UZG1-F1
#
_entry.id   AF-A0A317UZG1-F1
#
_cell.length_a   1.000
_cell.length_b   1.000
_cell.length_c   1.000
_cell.angle_alpha   90.00
_cell.angle_beta   90.00
_cell.angle_gamma   90.00
#
_symmetry.space_group_name_H-M   'P 1'
#
loop_
_entity.id
_entity.type
_entity.pdbx_description
1 polymer ?
#
loop_
_entity_poly.entity_id
_entity_poly.type
_entity_poly.pdbx_seq_one_letter_code
_entity_poly.pdbx_strand_id
1 'polypeptide(L)'
;MNALKRKLRSLVDSAMKTASGPKRLLNFDPSTPGRRVWPADNPRKNAEWEIRLDAGEPKKDNPDLVAVNLQINREAKTSVLKSLLKANGSHHTYATAWVNVKEAPTQQAADKLANDLIDDIENDN
;
A
#
# COMPACT_ATOMS: atom_id res chain seq x y z
N MET A 1 8.37 -9.64 11.62
CA MET A 1 8.74 -8.46 10.79
C MET A 1 9.20 -8.80 9.36
N ASN A 2 10.27 -9.58 9.13
CA ASN A 2 10.91 -9.69 7.79
C ASN A 2 10.02 -10.21 6.65
N ALA A 3 9.02 -11.05 6.93
CA ALA A 3 8.11 -11.56 5.89
C ALA A 3 7.17 -10.48 5.34
N LEU A 4 6.62 -9.61 6.20
CA LEU A 4 5.74 -8.51 5.80
C LEU A 4 6.51 -7.48 4.95
N LYS A 5 7.70 -7.08 5.42
CA LYS A 5 8.58 -6.14 4.70
C LYS A 5 8.93 -6.64 3.29
N ARG A 6 9.33 -7.92 3.16
CA ARG A 6 9.62 -8.53 1.84
C ARG A 6 8.38 -8.59 0.93
N LYS A 7 7.23 -8.95 1.50
CA LYS A 7 5.95 -9.02 0.76
C LYS A 7 5.52 -7.63 0.28
N LEU A 8 5.71 -6.59 1.11
CA LEU A 8 5.47 -5.20 0.75
C LEU A 8 6.36 -4.74 -0.41
N ARG A 9 7.69 -4.96 -0.33
CA ARG A 9 8.59 -4.64 -1.46
C ARG A 9 8.17 -5.37 -2.73
N SER A 10 7.92 -6.67 -2.63
CA SER A 10 7.46 -7.47 -3.77
C SER A 10 6.14 -6.95 -4.37
N LEU A 11 5.23 -6.47 -3.52
CA LEU A 11 3.97 -5.87 -3.95
C LEU A 11 4.21 -4.57 -4.72
N VAL A 12 5.04 -3.67 -4.20
CA VAL A 12 5.39 -2.40 -4.87
C VAL A 12 6.11 -2.68 -6.20
N ASP A 13 7.11 -3.56 -6.21
CA ASP A 13 7.82 -3.96 -7.43
C ASP A 13 6.88 -4.56 -8.47
N SER A 14 5.87 -5.32 -8.04
CA SER A 14 4.88 -5.88 -8.96
C SER A 14 4.03 -4.81 -9.65
N ALA A 15 3.77 -3.67 -8.99
CA ALA A 15 3.12 -2.54 -9.63
C ALA A 15 4.00 -2.00 -10.76
N MET A 16 5.29 -1.79 -10.47
CA MET A 16 6.25 -1.22 -11.41
C MET A 16 6.50 -2.08 -12.66
N LYS A 17 6.22 -3.38 -12.59
CA LYS A 17 6.33 -4.31 -13.73
C LYS A 17 5.13 -4.31 -14.67
N THR A 18 4.09 -3.51 -14.41
CA THR A 18 2.87 -3.47 -15.24
C THR A 18 2.70 -2.12 -15.92
N ALA A 19 1.98 -2.09 -17.04
CA ALA A 19 1.76 -0.87 -17.81
C ALA A 19 1.01 0.23 -17.02
N SER A 20 0.07 -0.15 -16.14
CA SER A 20 -0.75 0.80 -15.39
C SER A 20 -0.40 0.91 -13.91
N GLY A 21 0.39 -0.03 -13.36
CA GLY A 21 0.73 -0.07 -11.94
C GLY A 21 1.48 1.17 -11.43
N PRO A 22 2.51 1.71 -12.12
CA PRO A 22 3.19 2.92 -11.67
C PRO A 22 2.23 4.10 -11.49
N LYS A 23 1.37 4.34 -12.49
CA LYS A 23 0.36 5.41 -12.42
C LYS A 23 -0.64 5.18 -11.30
N ARG A 24 -1.16 3.96 -11.18
CA ARG A 24 -2.12 3.63 -10.12
C ARG A 24 -1.53 3.77 -8.73
N LEU A 25 -0.24 3.47 -8.55
CA LEU A 25 0.41 3.47 -7.24
C LEU A 25 0.92 4.86 -6.83
N LEU A 26 1.46 5.63 -7.78
CA LEU A 26 2.22 6.84 -7.47
C LEU A 26 1.64 8.14 -8.06
N ASN A 27 0.72 8.03 -9.02
CA ASN A 27 0.15 9.17 -9.75
C ASN A 27 -1.38 8.95 -9.92
N PHE A 28 -2.04 8.58 -8.83
CA PHE A 28 -3.47 8.31 -8.81
C PHE A 28 -4.30 9.57 -8.54
N ASP A 29 -5.60 9.47 -8.79
CA ASP A 29 -6.54 10.56 -8.53
C ASP A 29 -6.80 10.70 -7.01
N PRO A 30 -6.44 11.84 -6.39
CA PRO A 30 -6.61 12.08 -4.96
C PRO A 30 -8.08 12.20 -4.52
N SER A 31 -9.03 12.34 -5.44
CA SER A 31 -10.45 12.54 -5.13
C SER A 31 -11.19 11.28 -4.64
N THR A 32 -10.49 10.13 -4.57
CA THR A 32 -11.10 8.85 -4.17
C THR A 32 -10.39 8.17 -2.97
N PRO A 33 -10.44 8.76 -1.77
CA PRO A 33 -9.93 8.11 -0.55
C PRO A 33 -10.58 6.73 -0.33
N GLY A 34 -9.80 5.80 0.21
CA GLY A 34 -10.17 4.40 0.41
C GLY A 34 -10.13 3.54 -0.85
N ARG A 35 -9.89 4.11 -2.04
CA ARG A 35 -9.78 3.33 -3.27
C ARG A 35 -8.49 2.52 -3.29
N ARG A 36 -8.58 1.25 -3.71
CA ARG A 36 -7.39 0.42 -3.91
C ARG A 36 -6.49 0.95 -5.03
N VAL A 37 -5.27 1.30 -4.67
CA VAL A 37 -4.22 1.68 -5.63
C VAL A 37 -3.52 0.44 -6.17
N TRP A 38 -3.22 -0.55 -5.32
CA TRP A 38 -2.59 -1.81 -5.72
C TRP A 38 -2.79 -2.93 -4.70
N PRO A 39 -2.93 -4.22 -5.08
CA PRO A 39 -3.02 -4.77 -6.44
C PRO A 39 -4.41 -4.52 -7.07
N ALA A 40 -4.74 -5.18 -8.18
CA ALA A 40 -6.12 -5.21 -8.67
C ALA A 40 -7.04 -5.90 -7.64
N ASP A 41 -8.23 -5.35 -7.40
CA ASP A 41 -9.19 -5.90 -6.44
C ASP A 41 -9.96 -7.07 -7.06
N ASN A 42 -9.46 -8.29 -6.82
CA ASN A 42 -10.19 -9.51 -7.12
C ASN A 42 -9.76 -10.62 -6.15
N PRO A 43 -10.62 -11.62 -5.88
CA PRO A 43 -10.34 -12.64 -4.87
C PRO A 43 -9.01 -13.38 -5.08
N ARG A 44 -8.64 -13.64 -6.34
CA ARG A 44 -7.38 -14.32 -6.68
C ARG A 44 -6.17 -13.47 -6.27
N LYS A 45 -6.14 -12.19 -6.67
CA LYS A 45 -5.05 -11.27 -6.31
C LYS A 45 -5.04 -10.92 -4.83
N ASN A 46 -6.21 -10.78 -4.21
CA ASN A 46 -6.30 -10.50 -2.79
C ASN A 46 -5.71 -11.65 -1.95
N ALA A 47 -5.97 -12.90 -2.33
CA ALA A 47 -5.40 -14.09 -1.69
C ALA A 47 -3.92 -14.32 -2.03
N GLU A 48 -3.47 -13.99 -3.25
CA GLU A 48 -2.07 -14.09 -3.67
C GLU A 48 -1.18 -13.10 -2.90
N TRP A 49 -1.60 -11.85 -2.83
CA TRP A 49 -0.82 -10.80 -2.19
C TRP A 49 -1.04 -10.75 -0.68
N GLU A 50 -2.25 -11.02 -0.19
CA GLU A 50 -2.68 -10.97 1.22
C GLU A 50 -2.61 -9.58 1.88
N ILE A 51 -1.87 -8.65 1.28
CA ILE A 51 -1.81 -7.24 1.65
C ILE A 51 -2.26 -6.38 0.46
N ARG A 52 -2.60 -5.13 0.75
CA ARG A 52 -3.04 -4.15 -0.23
C ARG A 52 -2.58 -2.75 0.16
N LEU A 53 -2.53 -1.89 -0.85
CA LEU A 53 -2.29 -0.46 -0.74
C LEU A 53 -3.54 0.26 -1.23
N ASP A 54 -4.11 1.08 -0.36
CA ASP A 54 -5.29 1.89 -0.65
C ASP A 54 -4.92 3.38 -0.53
N ALA A 55 -5.52 4.23 -1.35
CA ALA A 55 -5.39 5.68 -1.26
C ALA A 55 -5.99 6.17 0.06
N GLY A 56 -5.29 7.06 0.74
CA GLY A 56 -5.78 7.77 1.91
C GLY A 56 -6.23 9.19 1.56
N GLU A 57 -6.38 10.01 2.59
CA GLU A 57 -6.70 11.43 2.42
C GLU A 57 -5.45 12.23 1.98
N PRO A 58 -5.63 13.29 1.19
CA PRO A 58 -4.58 14.27 0.93
C PRO A 58 -4.19 15.03 2.21
N LYS A 59 -2.95 15.50 2.29
CA LYS A 59 -2.56 16.42 3.37
C LYS A 59 -3.34 17.72 3.27
N LYS A 60 -3.79 18.22 4.42
CA LYS A 60 -4.60 19.45 4.50
C LYS A 60 -3.88 20.68 3.94
N ASP A 61 -2.57 20.76 4.13
CA ASP A 61 -1.69 21.85 3.70
C ASP A 61 -1.06 21.62 2.32
N ASN A 62 -1.09 20.39 1.80
CA ASN A 62 -0.58 20.04 0.49
C ASN A 62 -1.42 18.93 -0.16
N PRO A 63 -2.40 19.28 -1.02
CA PRO A 63 -3.29 18.30 -1.62
C PRO A 63 -2.62 17.37 -2.64
N ASP A 64 -1.39 17.70 -3.08
CA ASP A 64 -0.61 16.84 -3.96
C ASP A 64 0.08 15.71 -3.19
N LEU A 65 0.27 15.85 -1.87
CA LEU A 65 0.77 14.79 -1.00
C LEU A 65 -0.40 13.96 -0.48
N VAL A 66 -0.52 12.74 -0.97
CA VAL A 66 -1.63 11.84 -0.64
C VAL A 66 -1.11 10.65 0.14
N ALA A 67 -1.86 10.26 1.17
CA ALA A 67 -1.55 9.06 1.94
C ALA A 67 -1.72 7.80 1.07
N VAL A 68 -0.84 6.83 1.28
CA VAL A 68 -0.95 5.46 0.78
C VAL A 68 -0.91 4.55 1.99
N ASN A 69 -1.99 3.82 2.21
CA ASN A 69 -2.23 3.04 3.42
C ASN A 69 -2.02 1.56 3.16
N LEU A 70 -1.18 0.92 3.98
CA LEU A 70 -1.01 -0.54 3.99
C LEU A 70 -2.12 -1.19 4.81
N GLN A 71 -2.82 -2.13 4.18
CA GLN A 71 -3.85 -2.95 4.85
C GLN A 71 -3.67 -4.44 4.53
N ILE A 72 -4.28 -5.29 5.36
CA ILE A 72 -4.32 -6.74 5.16
C ILE A 72 -5.66 -7.11 4.51
N ASN A 73 -5.61 -7.91 3.45
CA ASN A 73 -6.81 -8.44 2.78
C ASN A 73 -7.54 -9.45 3.66
N ARG A 74 -8.87 -9.54 3.52
CA ARG A 74 -9.70 -10.51 4.23
C ARG A 74 -9.33 -11.95 3.87
N GLU A 75 -8.81 -12.15 2.68
CA GLU A 75 -8.39 -13.43 2.10
C GLU A 75 -6.99 -13.86 2.52
N ALA A 76 -6.32 -13.13 3.43
CA ALA A 76 -5.00 -13.50 3.94
C ALA A 76 -4.98 -14.93 4.49
N LYS A 77 -3.95 -15.70 4.11
CA LYS A 77 -3.80 -17.13 4.45
C LYS A 77 -2.70 -17.36 5.48
N THR A 78 -1.68 -16.51 5.46
CA THR A 78 -0.53 -16.51 6.38
C THR A 78 -1.02 -16.33 7.82
N SER A 79 -0.60 -17.23 8.72
CA SER A 79 -1.07 -17.27 10.11
C SER A 79 -0.89 -15.93 10.84
N VAL A 80 0.28 -15.31 10.69
CA VAL A 80 0.58 -14.00 11.31
C VAL A 80 -0.37 -12.91 10.80
N LEU A 81 -0.60 -12.83 9.49
CA LEU A 81 -1.51 -11.83 8.89
C LEU A 81 -2.96 -12.08 9.31
N LYS A 82 -3.39 -13.34 9.42
CA LYS A 82 -4.70 -13.71 9.95
C LYS A 82 -4.87 -13.27 11.41
N SER A 83 -3.84 -13.45 12.24
CA SER A 83 -3.90 -13.01 13.64
C SER A 83 -4.06 -11.49 13.74
N LEU A 84 -3.30 -10.73 12.94
CA LEU A 84 -3.43 -9.28 12.85
C LEU A 84 -4.83 -8.87 12.35
N LEU A 85 -5.32 -9.51 11.28
CA LEU A 85 -6.65 -9.28 10.74
C LEU A 85 -7.77 -9.54 11.77
N LYS A 86 -7.63 -10.58 12.59
CA LYS A 86 -8.60 -10.89 13.66
C LYS A 86 -8.59 -9.84 14.78
N ALA A 87 -7.41 -9.30 15.10
CA ALA A 87 -7.25 -8.31 16.15
C ALA A 87 -7.81 -6.94 15.73
N ASN A 88 -7.50 -6.51 14.50
CA ASN A 88 -7.71 -5.13 14.09
C ASN A 88 -8.78 -4.95 13.00
N GLY A 89 -9.23 -6.05 12.37
CA GLY A 89 -10.15 -6.01 11.23
C GLY A 89 -9.48 -5.69 9.90
N SER A 90 -10.27 -5.73 8.82
CA SER A 90 -9.78 -5.61 7.44
C SER A 90 -9.63 -4.19 6.91
N HIS A 91 -10.06 -3.19 7.68
CA HIS A 91 -9.97 -1.78 7.32
C HIS A 91 -8.95 -1.04 8.18
N HIS A 92 -8.22 -1.77 9.03
CA HIS A 92 -7.14 -1.22 9.80
C HIS A 92 -5.95 -0.90 8.91
N THR A 93 -5.41 0.30 9.07
CA THR A 93 -4.18 0.77 8.43
C THR A 93 -3.01 0.39 9.33
N TYR A 94 -2.10 -0.43 8.80
CA TYR A 94 -0.90 -0.90 9.50
C TYR A 94 0.32 -0.03 9.25
N ALA A 95 0.29 0.78 8.19
CA ALA A 95 1.28 1.80 7.91
C ALA A 95 0.75 2.81 6.90
N THR A 96 1.28 4.02 6.95
CA THR A 96 0.96 5.12 6.05
C THR A 96 2.25 5.71 5.49
N ALA A 97 2.29 5.92 4.18
CA ALA A 97 3.33 6.71 3.53
C ALA A 97 2.70 7.81 2.69
N TRP A 98 3.51 8.81 2.34
CA TRP A 98 3.04 9.98 1.59
C TRP A 98 3.67 10.01 0.21
N VAL A 99 2.83 10.14 -0.82
CA VAL A 99 3.26 10.23 -2.21
C VAL A 99 2.81 11.54 -2.81
N ASN A 100 3.71 12.22 -3.53
CA ASN A 100 3.36 13.35 -4.37
C ASN A 100 2.73 12.85 -5.67
N VAL A 101 1.40 12.92 -5.78
CA VAL A 101 0.67 12.38 -6.93
C VAL A 101 0.81 13.23 -8.19
N LYS A 102 1.51 14.36 -8.16
CA LYS A 102 1.85 15.15 -9.36
C LYS A 102 3.17 14.78 -10.00
N GLU A 103 4.01 14.01 -9.30
CA GLU A 103 5.32 13.60 -9.80
C GLU A 103 5.22 12.41 -10.75
N ALA A 104 6.26 12.23 -11.56
CA ALA A 104 6.36 11.10 -12.45
C ALA A 104 6.49 9.79 -11.65
N PRO A 105 5.76 8.72 -12.01
CA PRO A 105 5.79 7.45 -11.28
C PRO A 105 7.07 6.66 -11.62
N THR A 106 8.17 6.98 -10.94
CA THR A 106 9.50 6.39 -11.16
C THR A 106 9.78 5.21 -10.22
N GLN A 107 10.78 4.39 -10.54
CA GLN A 107 11.24 3.34 -9.63
C GLN A 107 11.77 3.92 -8.31
N GLN A 108 12.48 5.06 -8.35
CA GLN A 108 12.97 5.71 -7.14
C GLN A 108 11.82 6.14 -6.20
N ALA A 109 10.73 6.68 -6.76
CA ALA A 109 9.54 7.01 -5.98
C ALA A 109 8.86 5.76 -5.40
N ALA A 110 8.83 4.65 -6.14
CA ALA A 110 8.32 3.37 -5.65
C ALA A 110 9.19 2.81 -4.50
N ASP A 111 10.51 2.87 -4.64
CA ASP A 111 11.45 2.42 -3.61
C ASP A 111 11.31 3.26 -2.34
N LYS A 112 11.16 4.58 -2.49
CA LYS A 112 10.87 5.49 -1.37
C LYS A 112 9.56 5.13 -0.68
N LEU A 113 8.47 4.93 -1.43
CA LEU A 113 7.19 4.51 -0.88
C LEU A 113 7.32 3.21 -0.07
N ALA A 114 8.03 2.22 -0.60
CA ALA A 114 8.25 0.96 0.09
C ALA A 114 9.08 1.14 1.38
N ASN A 115 10.10 1.99 1.37
CA ASN A 115 10.92 2.30 2.54
C ASN A 115 10.09 3.02 3.61
N ASP A 116 9.39 4.09 3.25
CA ASP A 116 8.56 4.88 4.17
C ASP A 116 7.53 3.99 4.87
N LEU A 117 6.86 3.10 4.13
CA LEU A 117 5.90 2.14 4.71
C LEU A 117 6.57 1.13 5.64
N ILE A 118 7.80 0.70 5.35
CA ILE A 118 8.55 -0.22 6.22
C ILE A 118 8.97 0.49 7.51
N ASP A 119 9.46 1.72 7.39
CA ASP A 119 9.90 2.53 8.52
C ASP A 119 8.71 2.84 9.44
N ASP A 120 7.53 3.14 8.89
CA ASP A 120 6.31 3.35 9.67
C ASP A 120 5.87 2.08 10.44
N ILE A 121 5.93 0.89 9.81
CA ILE A 121 5.72 -0.39 10.50
C ILE A 121 6.70 -0.56 11.67
N GLU A 122 7.95 -0.13 11.52
CA GLU A 122 9.00 -0.31 12.53
C GLU A 122 8.87 0.66 13.70
N ASN A 123 8.42 1.89 13.45
CA ASN A 123 8.30 2.93 14.48
C ASN A 123 6.99 2.83 15.30
N ASP A 124 5.97 2.14 14.78
CA ASP A 124 4.71 1.85 15.49
C ASP A 124 4.78 0.62 16.42
N ASN A 125 5.97 0.05 16.66
CA ASN A 125 6.23 -1.01 17.64
C ASN A 125 7.19 -0.57 18.75
#